data_AF-A0A7L2S468-F1
#
_entry.id   AF-A0A7L2S468-F1
#
_cell.length_a   1.000
_cell.length_b   1.000
_cell.length_c   1.000
_cell.angle_alpha   90.00
_cell.angle_beta   90.00
_cell.angle_gamma   90.00
#
_symmetry.space_group_name_H-M   'P 1'
#
loop_
_entity.id
_entity.type
_entity.pdbx_description
1 polymer ?
#
loop_
_entity_poly.entity_id
_entity_poly.type
_entity_poly.pdbx_seq_one_letter_code
_entity_poly.pdbx_strand_id
1 'polypeptide(L)' 'GERMRSRCTATADTVCSPCQDEYFSSEHHHGFCHSCTVCNTRKGSVEVKKCERTSDRVCMCQAGFMPAGIPLGSGKSR' A
#
# COMPACT_ATOMS: atom_id res chain seq x y z
N GLY A 1 0.47 -10.36 3.44
CA GLY A 1 -0.58 -10.26 2.43
C GLY A 1 -0.25 -11.23 1.35
N GLU A 2 -1.32 -11.82 0.83
CA GLU A 2 -1.31 -12.85 -0.17
C GLU A 2 -2.39 -12.50 -1.20
N ARG A 3 -2.24 -13.03 -2.40
CA ARG A 3 -3.24 -12.92 -3.46
C ARG A 3 -3.81 -14.30 -3.78
N MET A 4 -5.05 -14.33 -4.22
CA MET A 4 -5.63 -15.55 -4.76
C MET A 4 -4.95 -15.91 -6.09
N ARG A 5 -4.32 -17.08 -6.14
CA ARG A 5 -3.73 -17.63 -7.37
C ARG A 5 -4.75 -18.45 -8.14
N SER A 6 -5.58 -19.22 -7.44
CA SER A 6 -6.61 -20.07 -8.03
C SER A 6 -7.86 -20.04 -7.16
N ARG A 7 -9.03 -19.89 -7.79
CA ARG A 7 -10.32 -19.98 -7.11
C ARG A 7 -10.62 -21.43 -6.75
N CYS A 8 -11.33 -21.65 -5.65
CA CYS A 8 -11.89 -22.96 -5.35
C CYS A 8 -12.79 -23.49 -6.48
N THR A 9 -12.83 -24.80 -6.61
CA THR A 9 -13.72 -25.57 -7.47
C THR A 9 -14.42 -26.64 -6.63
N ALA A 10 -15.31 -27.45 -7.23
CA ALA A 10 -16.02 -28.51 -6.49
C ALA A 10 -15.09 -29.55 -5.83
N THR A 11 -13.84 -29.66 -6.28
CA THR A 11 -12.87 -30.66 -5.83
C THR A 11 -11.55 -30.06 -5.33
N ALA A 12 -11.38 -28.74 -5.35
CA ALA A 12 -10.13 -28.10 -4.95
C ALA A 12 -10.39 -26.79 -4.21
N ASP A 13 -9.63 -26.57 -3.14
CA ASP A 13 -9.67 -25.35 -2.35
C ASP A 13 -9.05 -24.15 -3.07
N THR A 14 -9.29 -22.96 -2.52
CA THR A 14 -8.67 -21.72 -2.97
C THR A 14 -7.18 -21.76 -2.68
N VAL A 15 -6.36 -21.50 -3.70
CA VAL A 15 -4.90 -21.43 -3.53
C VAL A 15 -4.48 -19.98 -3.44
N CYS A 16 -3.88 -19.61 -2.32
CA CYS A 16 -3.25 -18.31 -2.11
C CYS A 16 -1.76 -18.37 -2.45
N SER A 17 -1.20 -17.24 -2.84
CA SER A 17 0.24 -17.09 -3.02
C SER A 17 0.68 -15.74 -2.48
N PRO A 18 1.86 -15.68 -1.85
CA PRO A 18 2.35 -14.45 -1.28
C PRO A 18 2.59 -13.37 -2.35
N CYS A 19 2.44 -12.11 -1.94
CA CYS A 19 2.89 -10.99 -2.75
C CYS A 19 4.42 -10.99 -2.86
N GLN A 20 4.92 -10.58 -4.03
CA GLN A 20 6.34 -10.36 -4.27
C GLN A 20 6.85 -9.17 -3.44
N ASP A 21 8.16 -9.06 -3.30
CA ASP A 21 8.79 -7.86 -2.75
C ASP A 21 8.33 -6.62 -3.52
N GLU A 22 8.15 -5.50 -2.80
CA GLU A 22 7.57 -4.24 -3.32
C GLU A 22 6.06 -4.30 -3.66
N TYR A 23 5.38 -5.39 -3.32
CA TYR A 23 3.93 -5.51 -3.45
C TYR A 23 3.25 -5.89 -2.12
N PHE A 24 2.03 -5.39 -1.92
CA PHE A 24 1.23 -5.65 -0.73
C PHE A 24 -0.21 -6.04 -1.08
N SER A 25 -0.86 -6.74 -0.18
CA SER A 25 -2.32 -6.87 -0.17
C SER A 25 -2.84 -6.72 1.26
N SER A 26 -3.72 -5.74 1.46
CA SER A 26 -4.45 -5.54 2.72
C SER A 26 -5.70 -6.44 2.78
N GLU A 27 -6.26 -6.80 1.63
CA GLU A 27 -7.42 -7.67 1.53
C GLU A 27 -6.99 -9.09 1.14
N HIS A 28 -7.35 -10.05 2.00
CA HIS A 28 -7.10 -11.47 1.79
C HIS A 28 -8.02 -12.10 0.73
N HIS A 29 -9.05 -11.37 0.30
CA HIS A 29 -10.12 -11.83 -0.58
C HIS A 29 -9.92 -11.40 -2.04
N HIS A 30 -9.07 -10.39 -2.27
CA HIS A 30 -8.83 -9.85 -3.61
C HIS A 30 -7.70 -10.59 -4.33
N GLY A 31 -7.86 -10.79 -5.63
CA GLY A 31 -6.97 -11.62 -6.45
C GLY A 31 -5.61 -10.99 -6.79
N PHE A 32 -5.36 -9.75 -6.37
CA PHE A 32 -4.21 -8.98 -6.85
C PHE A 32 -3.42 -8.36 -5.71
N CYS A 33 -2.09 -8.35 -5.87
CA CYS A 33 -1.21 -7.55 -5.03
C CYS A 33 -1.06 -6.16 -5.66
N HIS A 34 -1.09 -5.14 -4.83
CA HIS A 34 -0.87 -3.75 -5.22
C HIS A 34 0.60 -3.42 -5.08
N SER A 35 1.15 -2.63 -6.02
CA SER A 35 2.52 -2.13 -5.90
C SER A 35 2.62 -1.13 -4.75
N CYS A 36 3.67 -1.22 -3.95
CA CYS A 36 3.91 -0.29 -2.87
C CYS A 36 4.23 1.13 -3.38
N THR A 37 3.69 2.13 -2.69
CA THR A 37 3.90 3.56 -2.99
C THR A 37 5.38 3.91 -2.90
N VAL A 38 6.01 4.45 -3.95
CA VAL A 38 7.43 4.83 -3.90
C VAL A 38 7.60 6.24 -3.34
N CYS A 39 8.33 6.38 -2.23
CA CYS A 39 8.62 7.69 -1.65
C CYS A 39 9.66 8.43 -2.48
N ASN A 40 9.33 9.66 -2.87
CA ASN A 40 10.22 10.51 -3.65
C ASN A 40 10.97 11.48 -2.72
N THR A 41 12.20 11.12 -2.39
CA THR A 41 13.09 11.94 -1.55
C THR A 41 13.46 13.28 -2.20
N ARG A 42 13.51 13.35 -3.54
CA ARG A 42 13.75 14.61 -4.27
C ARG A 42 12.57 15.58 -4.15
N LYS A 43 11.37 15.07 -3.91
CA LYS A 43 10.16 15.86 -3.62
C LYS A 43 9.91 16.02 -2.11
N GLY A 44 10.93 15.76 -1.28
CA GLY A 44 10.86 15.92 0.17
C GLY A 44 9.94 14.94 0.89
N SER A 45 9.65 13.77 0.30
CA SER A 45 8.94 12.69 0.99
C SER A 45 9.92 11.59 1.40
N VAL A 46 9.76 11.11 2.63
CA VAL A 46 10.61 10.05 3.22
C VAL A 46 9.75 8.88 3.65
N GLU A 47 10.32 7.69 3.54
CA GLU A 47 9.71 6.47 4.03
C GLU A 47 9.71 6.49 5.57
N VAL A 48 8.52 6.47 6.17
CA VAL A 48 8.35 6.33 7.63
C VAL A 48 7.88 4.94 8.03
N LYS A 49 7.30 4.20 7.07
CA LYS A 49 6.95 2.80 7.20
C LYS A 49 7.33 2.07 5.92
N LYS A 50 8.10 0.98 6.07
CA LYS A 50 8.49 0.11 4.97
C LYS A 50 7.27 -0.53 4.31
N CYS A 51 7.43 -0.86 3.03
CA CYS A 51 6.51 -1.74 2.32
C CYS A 51 6.50 -3.12 3.00
N GLU A 52 5.32 -3.59 3.40
CA GLU A 52 5.14 -4.94 3.92
C GLU A 52 4.15 -5.68 3.04
N ARG A 53 4.23 -7.01 2.99
CA ARG A 53 3.30 -7.81 2.17
C ARG A 53 1.84 -7.60 2.57
N THR A 54 1.55 -7.16 3.80
CA THR A 54 0.21 -6.86 4.34
C THR A 54 -0.17 -5.39 4.27
N SER A 55 0.76 -4.47 4.01
CA SER A 55 0.47 -3.03 4.08
C SER A 55 1.40 -2.20 3.21
N ASP A 56 0.84 -1.14 2.64
CA ASP A 56 1.59 -0.20 1.82
C ASP A 56 2.74 0.50 2.59
N ARG A 57 3.72 0.96 1.80
CA ARG A 57 4.73 1.90 2.26
C ARG A 57 4.06 3.23 2.63
N VAL A 58 4.41 3.78 3.79
CA VAL A 58 3.94 5.11 4.18
C VAL A 58 5.04 6.12 3.93
N CYS A 59 4.73 7.09 3.07
CA CYS A 59 5.57 8.25 2.81
C CYS A 59 5.05 9.45 3.58
N MET A 60 5.93 10.16 4.28
CA MET A 60 5.60 11.44 4.91
C MET A 60 6.45 12.56 4.33
N CYS A 61 5.89 13.77 4.27
CA CYS A 61 6.65 14.95 3.89
C CYS A 61 7.62 15.33 5.02
N GLN A 62 8.86 15.63 4.67
CA GLN A 62 9.83 16.22 5.59
C GLN A 62 9.37 17.63 5.99
N ALA A 63 9.67 18.01 7.23
CA ALA A 63 9.41 19.36 7.71
C ALA A 63 10.07 20.39 6.78
N GLY A 64 9.28 21.39 6.34
CA GLY A 64 9.71 22.41 5.37
C GLY A 64 9.36 22.10 3.90
N PHE A 65 8.89 20.88 3.58
CA PHE A 65 8.35 20.55 2.25
C PHE A 65 6.81 20.56 2.30
N MET A 66 6.19 21.49 1.57
CA MET A 66 4.74 21.45 1.34
C MET A 66 4.45 20.60 0.10
N PRO A 67 3.54 19.60 0.17
CA PRO A 67 3.07 18.93 -1.02
C PRO A 67 2.32 19.95 -1.90
N ALA A 68 2.86 20.21 -3.08
CA ALA A 68 2.23 21.06 -4.08
C ALA A 68 0.90 20.43 -4.51
N GLY A 69 -0.20 20.78 -3.85
CA GLY A 69 -1.54 20.28 -4.17
C GLY A 69 -2.51 20.05 -3.00
N ILE A 70 -2.10 20.23 -1.73
CA ILE A 70 -3.05 20.19 -0.61
C ILE A 70 -3.55 21.62 -0.33
N PRO A 71 -4.84 21.95 -0.61
CA PRO A 71 -5.42 23.15 -0.03
C PRO A 71 -5.42 23.00 1.50
N LEU A 72 -4.67 23.87 2.18
CA LEU A 72 -4.67 24.02 3.64
C LEU A 72 -6.07 24.43 4.10
N GLY A 73 -6.92 23.47 4.41
CA GLY A 73 -8.27 23.77 4.89
C GLY A 73 -9.20 22.58 4.99
N SER A 74 -8.96 21.66 5.92
CA SER A 74 -10.01 20.75 6.42
C SER A 74 -9.76 20.33 7.86
N GLY A 75 -9.41 21.29 8.72
CA GLY A 75 -9.69 21.14 10.15
C GLY A 75 -11.20 21.29 10.35
N LYS A 76 -11.96 20.18 10.29
CA LYS A 76 -13.30 20.17 10.89
C LYS A 76 -13.11 20.24 12.40
N SER A 77 -13.08 21.45 12.95
CA SER A 77 -13.38 21.67 14.36
C SER A 77 -14.86 21.34 14.53
N ARG A 78 -15.15 20.29 15.29
CA ARG A 78 -16.50 19.98 15.76
C ARG A 78 -16.87 20.98 16.86
#